data_AF-A0A217EE20-F1
#
_entry.id   AF-A0A217EE20-F1
#
_cell.length_a   1.000
_cell.length_b   1.000
_cell.length_c   1.000
_cell.angle_alpha   90.00
_cell.angle_beta   90.00
_cell.angle_gamma   90.00
#
_symmetry.space_group_name_H-M   'P 1'
#
loop_
_entity.id
_entity.type
_entity.pdbx_description
1 polymer ?
#
loop_
_entity_poly.entity_id
_entity_poly.type
_entity_poly.pdbx_seq_one_letter_code
_entity_poly.pdbx_strand_id
1 'polypeptide(L)'
;MNEFSIPLLAGEVNSILRKTKQQLRVPIEPQPQAGQTPSEQDIPFKVGDRIWIQENWAAHWSYNDVESEACKSETAEDDNYWYQADGVSNKGSQGCPASLRGTWRLADTMPKFVSRLHLTIEKVWIEQIQDISEDNAKAMGFVPEFFKNIEQIDLSREITAKDAFLEDWAQFRGATDLWTYAIEFSIDTDKSALHPSYLNDRESLHYQVKCAVKDTQTQHTEHFEYTTENKSLSCALEHVLVEEFKADFNALSADFNHIGEFFKLLDIESIRYIQEHNHIELSFEVRAQHKRVEIEVTLLSN
;
A
#
# COMPACT_ATOMS: atom_id res chain seq x y z
N MET A 1 -23.73 -12.45 -10.99
CA MET A 1 -22.59 -11.73 -10.40
C MET A 1 -22.13 -10.74 -11.45
N ASN A 2 -22.44 -9.48 -11.22
CA ASN A 2 -22.02 -8.37 -12.03
C ASN A 2 -20.68 -7.83 -11.50
N GLU A 3 -19.98 -7.09 -12.35
CA GLU A 3 -18.74 -6.41 -11.98
C GLU A 3 -18.91 -4.91 -12.22
N PHE A 4 -18.47 -4.11 -11.24
CA PHE A 4 -18.56 -2.65 -11.25
C PHE A 4 -17.19 -2.03 -11.00
N SER A 5 -17.00 -0.79 -11.42
CA SER A 5 -15.80 0.01 -11.14
C SER A 5 -16.16 1.21 -10.29
N ILE A 6 -15.31 1.54 -9.32
CA ILE A 6 -15.48 2.73 -8.48
C ILE A 6 -14.14 3.46 -8.37
N PRO A 7 -14.04 4.73 -8.82
CA PRO A 7 -12.87 5.55 -8.59
C PRO A 7 -12.81 6.00 -7.12
N LEU A 8 -11.65 5.81 -6.50
CA LEU A 8 -11.37 6.21 -5.13
C LEU A 8 -10.14 7.12 -5.05
N LEU A 9 -10.14 7.98 -4.03
CA LEU A 9 -8.96 8.78 -3.70
C LEU A 9 -7.88 7.92 -3.04
N ALA A 10 -6.63 8.38 -3.15
CA ALA A 10 -5.45 7.74 -2.55
C ALA A 10 -5.62 7.39 -1.06
N GLY A 11 -6.19 8.30 -0.27
CA GLY A 11 -6.44 8.06 1.17
C GLY A 11 -7.44 6.93 1.42
N GLU A 12 -8.49 6.84 0.60
CA GLU A 12 -9.49 5.79 0.71
C GLU A 12 -8.92 4.43 0.31
N VAL A 13 -8.16 4.37 -0.78
CA VAL A 13 -7.43 3.18 -1.21
C VAL A 13 -6.51 2.71 -0.10
N ASN A 14 -5.70 3.59 0.49
CA ASN A 14 -4.79 3.26 1.58
C ASN A 14 -5.51 2.70 2.81
N SER A 15 -6.67 3.25 3.18
CA SER A 15 -7.46 2.72 4.30
C SER A 15 -8.04 1.33 4.00
N ILE A 16 -8.40 1.04 2.75
CA ILE A 16 -8.84 -0.31 2.33
C ILE A 16 -7.67 -1.28 2.37
N LEU A 17 -6.50 -0.89 1.82
CA LEU A 17 -5.28 -1.70 1.84
C LEU A 17 -4.87 -2.05 3.28
N ARG A 18 -4.96 -1.10 4.21
CA ARG A 18 -4.71 -1.29 5.65
C ARG A 18 -5.82 -2.03 6.40
N LYS A 19 -6.89 -2.41 5.71
CA LYS A 19 -8.08 -3.07 6.27
C LYS A 19 -8.78 -2.26 7.38
N THR A 20 -8.56 -0.96 7.41
CA THR A 20 -9.23 -0.04 8.34
C THR A 20 -10.55 0.47 7.78
N LYS A 21 -10.77 0.34 6.47
CA LYS A 21 -12.03 0.68 5.79
C LYS A 21 -12.67 -0.57 5.18
N GLN A 22 -13.91 -0.84 5.58
CA GLN A 22 -14.74 -1.98 5.16
C GLN A 22 -16.09 -1.53 4.56
N GLN A 23 -16.31 -0.22 4.51
CA GLN A 23 -17.51 0.37 3.91
C GLN A 23 -17.17 1.49 2.91
N LEU A 24 -17.99 1.62 1.86
CA LEU A 24 -17.96 2.70 0.87
C LEU A 24 -19.29 3.47 0.86
N ARG A 25 -19.23 4.71 0.38
CA ARG A 25 -20.39 5.55 0.07
C ARG A 25 -20.27 6.07 -1.35
N VAL A 26 -21.19 5.65 -2.21
CA VAL A 26 -21.24 6.08 -3.61
C VAL A 26 -22.42 7.04 -3.76
N PRO A 27 -22.21 8.31 -4.12
CA PRO A 27 -23.30 9.23 -4.39
C PRO A 27 -24.28 8.69 -5.44
N ILE A 28 -25.58 8.82 -5.16
CA ILE A 28 -26.61 8.49 -6.15
C ILE A 28 -26.63 9.59 -7.22
N GLU A 29 -26.57 9.21 -8.50
CA GLU A 29 -26.66 10.15 -9.61
C GLU A 29 -27.78 9.76 -10.58
N PRO A 30 -28.73 10.66 -10.90
CA PRO A 30 -28.94 11.97 -10.27
C PRO A 30 -29.48 11.87 -8.83
N GLN A 31 -29.21 12.88 -8.00
CA GLN A 31 -29.80 12.95 -6.65
C GLN A 31 -31.34 13.02 -6.74
N PRO A 32 -32.06 12.38 -5.79
CA PRO A 32 -33.52 12.45 -5.74
C PRO A 32 -33.98 13.90 -5.50
N GLN A 33 -35.22 14.21 -5.89
CA GLN A 33 -35.78 15.52 -5.62
C GLN A 33 -35.91 15.77 -4.11
N ALA A 34 -35.84 17.03 -3.70
CA ALA A 34 -35.96 17.40 -2.29
C ALA A 34 -37.23 16.81 -1.65
N GLY A 35 -37.05 16.07 -0.55
CA GLY A 35 -38.13 15.39 0.17
C GLY A 35 -38.53 14.02 -0.38
N GLN A 36 -37.89 13.52 -1.45
CA GLN A 36 -38.05 12.15 -1.91
C GLN A 36 -36.98 11.24 -1.30
N THR A 37 -37.41 10.07 -0.85
CA THR A 37 -36.52 8.98 -0.43
C THR A 37 -36.29 8.05 -1.63
N PRO A 38 -35.04 7.71 -1.97
CA PRO A 38 -34.75 6.73 -3.00
C PRO A 38 -35.36 5.36 -2.67
N SER A 39 -35.74 4.62 -3.71
CA SER A 39 -36.26 3.26 -3.56
C SER A 39 -35.12 2.25 -3.45
N GLU A 40 -35.21 1.30 -2.52
CA GLU A 40 -34.28 0.17 -2.44
C GLU A 40 -34.31 -0.72 -3.70
N GLN A 41 -35.39 -0.67 -4.48
CA GLN A 41 -35.50 -1.42 -5.73
C GLN A 41 -34.58 -0.86 -6.84
N ASP A 42 -34.10 0.38 -6.68
CA ASP A 42 -33.26 1.08 -7.66
C ASP A 42 -31.75 0.94 -7.34
N ILE A 43 -31.38 0.11 -6.37
CA ILE A 43 -29.97 -0.16 -6.06
C ILE A 43 -29.36 -1.00 -7.21
N PRO A 44 -28.31 -0.51 -7.90
CA PRO A 44 -27.72 -1.23 -9.03
C PRO A 44 -26.88 -2.44 -8.58
N PHE A 45 -26.44 -2.43 -7.32
CA PHE A 45 -25.57 -3.44 -6.72
C PHE A 45 -26.37 -4.55 -6.03
N LYS A 46 -25.83 -5.77 -6.05
CA LYS A 46 -26.36 -6.90 -5.28
C LYS A 46 -25.28 -7.54 -4.42
N VAL A 47 -25.71 -8.18 -3.33
CA VAL A 47 -24.81 -9.02 -2.51
C VAL A 47 -24.19 -10.09 -3.40
N GLY A 48 -22.87 -10.25 -3.29
CA GLY A 48 -22.05 -11.13 -4.11
C GLY A 48 -21.58 -10.56 -5.44
N ASP A 49 -22.01 -9.35 -5.83
CA ASP A 49 -21.39 -8.64 -6.95
C ASP A 49 -19.96 -8.20 -6.59
N ARG A 50 -19.15 -7.97 -7.62
CA ARG A 50 -17.75 -7.58 -7.47
C ARG A 50 -17.52 -6.13 -7.85
N ILE A 51 -16.68 -5.45 -7.11
CA ILE A 51 -16.21 -4.10 -7.40
C ILE A 51 -14.71 -4.15 -7.58
N TRP A 52 -14.20 -3.63 -8.68
CA TRP A 52 -12.77 -3.35 -8.83
C TRP A 52 -12.54 -1.86 -8.64
N ILE A 53 -11.49 -1.50 -7.89
CA ILE A 53 -11.22 -0.12 -7.54
C ILE A 53 -10.41 0.54 -8.64
N GLN A 54 -10.81 1.76 -8.98
CA GLN A 54 -10.09 2.69 -9.85
C GLN A 54 -9.33 3.69 -8.98
N GLU A 55 -8.06 3.94 -9.30
CA GLU A 55 -7.25 4.94 -8.61
C GLU A 55 -6.34 5.67 -9.59
N ASN A 56 -5.83 6.85 -9.22
CA ASN A 56 -4.87 7.54 -10.07
C ASN A 56 -3.62 6.68 -10.24
N TRP A 57 -3.25 6.44 -11.49
CA TRP A 57 -2.28 5.43 -11.87
C TRP A 57 -1.33 5.95 -12.95
N ALA A 58 -0.24 5.24 -13.19
CA ALA A 58 0.62 5.49 -14.33
C ALA A 58 1.20 4.18 -14.84
N ALA A 59 1.46 4.13 -16.14
CA ALA A 59 2.21 3.06 -16.79
C ALA A 59 3.67 3.49 -16.99
N HIS A 60 4.47 2.61 -17.61
CA HIS A 60 5.82 2.95 -18.04
C HIS A 60 5.80 4.14 -19.03
N TRP A 61 6.85 4.98 -19.03
CA TRP A 61 6.92 6.19 -19.86
C TRP A 61 6.77 5.93 -21.37
N SER A 62 7.09 4.71 -21.83
CA SER A 62 6.88 4.30 -23.22
C SER A 62 5.41 4.27 -23.65
N TYR A 63 4.48 4.24 -22.69
CA TYR A 63 3.04 4.26 -22.92
C TYR A 63 2.43 5.66 -22.82
N ASN A 64 3.22 6.73 -22.72
CA ASN A 64 2.67 8.09 -22.54
C ASN A 64 1.71 8.51 -23.65
N ASP A 65 1.97 8.10 -24.89
CA ASP A 65 1.15 8.44 -26.06
C ASP A 65 0.17 7.33 -26.46
N VAL A 66 -0.05 6.36 -25.56
CA VAL A 66 -0.88 5.17 -25.81
C VAL A 66 -2.15 5.24 -24.96
N GLU A 67 -3.26 4.76 -25.52
CA GLU A 67 -4.53 4.62 -24.80
C GLU A 67 -4.40 3.66 -23.62
N SER A 68 -5.18 3.89 -22.56
CA SER A 68 -5.10 3.12 -21.31
C SER A 68 -5.25 1.62 -21.51
N GLU A 69 -6.18 1.18 -22.37
CA GLU A 69 -6.44 -0.24 -22.63
C GLU A 69 -5.28 -0.95 -23.35
N ALA A 70 -4.40 -0.18 -24.01
CA ALA A 70 -3.21 -0.66 -24.70
C ALA A 70 -1.94 -0.51 -23.84
N CYS A 71 -2.04 -0.05 -22.59
CA CYS A 71 -0.93 0.02 -21.63
C CYS A 71 -0.62 -1.36 -21.01
N LYS A 72 -0.46 -2.37 -21.87
CA LYS A 72 -0.10 -3.74 -21.50
C LYS A 72 0.87 -4.32 -22.49
N SER A 73 1.79 -5.16 -22.03
CA SER A 73 2.66 -5.98 -22.85
C SER A 73 1.93 -7.24 -23.34
N GLU A 74 2.54 -7.97 -24.27
CA GLU A 74 1.97 -9.25 -24.74
C GLU A 74 1.95 -10.32 -23.63
N THR A 75 2.83 -10.22 -22.64
CA THR A 75 2.99 -11.20 -21.56
C THR A 75 2.32 -10.79 -20.24
N ALA A 76 1.89 -9.53 -20.07
CA ALA A 76 1.21 -8.93 -18.89
C ALA A 76 1.96 -9.05 -17.54
N GLU A 77 2.70 -10.13 -17.31
CA GLU A 77 3.54 -10.39 -16.14
C GLU A 77 4.71 -9.41 -16.02
N ASP A 78 5.14 -8.82 -17.14
CA ASP A 78 6.21 -7.82 -17.20
C ASP A 78 5.70 -6.39 -16.97
N ASP A 79 4.38 -6.19 -16.85
CA ASP A 79 3.81 -4.85 -16.76
C ASP A 79 3.91 -4.27 -15.35
N ASN A 80 4.55 -3.10 -15.28
CA ASN A 80 4.72 -2.36 -14.06
C ASN A 80 3.87 -1.08 -14.06
N TYR A 81 3.04 -0.94 -13.03
CA TYR A 81 2.15 0.21 -12.83
C TYR A 81 2.48 0.94 -11.53
N TRP A 82 2.27 2.26 -11.51
CA TRP A 82 2.43 3.09 -10.32
C TRP A 82 1.09 3.61 -9.87
N TYR A 83 0.90 3.71 -8.56
CA TYR A 83 -0.35 4.17 -7.97
C TYR A 83 -0.10 5.36 -7.06
N GLN A 84 -0.93 6.39 -7.19
CA GLN A 84 -0.73 7.61 -6.41
C GLN A 84 -0.95 7.37 -4.91
N ALA A 85 -1.75 6.35 -4.55
CA ALA A 85 -1.95 5.93 -3.17
C ALA A 85 -0.65 5.47 -2.48
N ASP A 86 0.28 4.89 -3.24
CA ASP A 86 1.57 4.49 -2.71
C ASP A 86 2.50 5.69 -2.49
N GLY A 87 2.22 6.85 -3.08
CA GLY A 87 3.08 8.02 -3.03
C GLY A 87 3.90 8.21 -4.30
N VAL A 88 4.12 9.47 -4.68
CA VAL A 88 4.62 9.84 -6.01
C VAL A 88 6.07 9.48 -6.29
N SER A 89 6.84 9.15 -5.26
CA SER A 89 8.25 8.73 -5.36
C SER A 89 8.44 7.21 -5.26
N ASN A 90 7.36 6.46 -5.06
CA ASN A 90 7.45 5.03 -4.81
C ASN A 90 7.65 4.23 -6.08
N LYS A 91 8.14 3.00 -5.89
CA LYS A 91 8.31 2.01 -6.94
C LYS A 91 6.95 1.56 -7.47
N GLY A 92 6.93 1.06 -8.69
CA GLY A 92 5.72 0.46 -9.24
C GLY A 92 5.48 -0.96 -8.75
N SER A 93 4.42 -1.57 -9.24
CA SER A 93 3.89 -2.87 -8.84
C SER A 93 4.86 -4.04 -8.96
N GLN A 94 5.86 -3.94 -9.83
CA GLN A 94 6.93 -4.94 -10.01
C GLN A 94 8.28 -4.41 -9.52
N GLY A 95 8.28 -3.30 -8.78
CA GLY A 95 9.51 -2.74 -8.20
C GLY A 95 10.31 -1.83 -9.10
N CYS A 96 9.80 -1.49 -10.28
CA CYS A 96 10.52 -0.57 -11.15
C CYS A 96 10.65 0.82 -10.49
N PRO A 97 11.81 1.48 -10.66
CA PRO A 97 12.05 2.79 -10.06
C PRO A 97 11.10 3.84 -10.62
N ALA A 98 10.78 4.85 -9.80
CA ALA A 98 9.89 5.95 -10.19
C ALA A 98 10.37 6.73 -11.43
N SER A 99 11.66 6.67 -11.78
CA SER A 99 12.21 7.28 -13.00
C SER A 99 11.67 6.66 -14.29
N LEU A 100 11.17 5.43 -14.24
CA LEU A 100 10.55 4.75 -15.38
C LEU A 100 9.04 5.01 -15.49
N ARG A 101 8.46 5.74 -14.53
CA ARG A 101 7.04 6.08 -14.55
C ARG A 101 6.76 7.12 -15.64
N GLY A 102 5.71 6.87 -16.41
CA GLY A 102 5.12 7.83 -17.33
C GLY A 102 4.29 8.91 -16.64
N THR A 103 3.43 9.53 -17.45
CA THR A 103 2.49 10.57 -16.99
C THR A 103 1.40 9.96 -16.11
N TRP A 104 1.04 10.66 -15.04
CA TRP A 104 -0.11 10.31 -14.22
C TRP A 104 -1.40 10.37 -15.02
N ARG A 105 -2.21 9.33 -14.84
CA ARG A 105 -3.52 9.14 -15.45
C ARG A 105 -4.59 9.17 -14.37
N LEU A 106 -5.76 9.71 -14.71
CA LEU A 106 -6.90 9.82 -13.79
C LEU A 106 -7.50 8.44 -13.51
N ALA A 107 -8.06 8.25 -12.32
CA ALA A 107 -8.70 7.01 -11.90
C ALA A 107 -9.72 6.46 -12.91
N ASP A 108 -10.57 7.31 -13.48
CA ASP A 108 -11.61 6.91 -14.45
C ASP A 108 -11.03 6.29 -15.73
N THR A 109 -9.77 6.59 -16.04
CA THR A 109 -9.06 6.03 -17.20
C THR A 109 -8.36 4.71 -16.90
N MET A 110 -8.38 4.24 -15.65
CA MET A 110 -7.71 3.03 -15.23
C MET A 110 -8.47 1.80 -15.72
N PRO A 111 -7.85 0.94 -16.54
CA PRO A 111 -8.49 -0.28 -17.00
C PRO A 111 -8.46 -1.34 -15.91
N LYS A 112 -9.37 -2.31 -16.01
CA LYS A 112 -9.56 -3.34 -14.97
C LYS A 112 -8.29 -4.16 -14.69
N PHE A 113 -7.50 -4.48 -15.71
CA PHE A 113 -6.28 -5.30 -15.55
C PHE A 113 -5.20 -4.60 -14.71
N VAL A 114 -5.28 -3.28 -14.55
CA VAL A 114 -4.40 -2.50 -13.67
C VAL A 114 -4.94 -2.47 -12.24
N SER A 115 -6.21 -2.83 -12.01
CA SER A 115 -6.76 -2.79 -10.66
C SER A 115 -6.14 -3.86 -9.77
N ARG A 116 -5.50 -3.40 -8.68
CA ARG A 116 -4.94 -4.25 -7.63
C ARG A 116 -5.90 -4.56 -6.48
N LEU A 117 -7.09 -3.96 -6.50
CA LEU A 117 -8.09 -4.07 -5.43
C LEU A 117 -9.42 -4.55 -6.00
N HIS A 118 -9.79 -5.76 -5.61
CA HIS A 118 -11.07 -6.36 -5.94
C HIS A 118 -11.84 -6.61 -4.65
N LEU A 119 -13.08 -6.16 -4.61
CA LEU A 119 -13.96 -6.23 -3.45
C LEU A 119 -15.19 -7.06 -3.81
N THR A 120 -15.73 -7.78 -2.83
CA THR A 120 -17.00 -8.49 -2.93
C THR A 120 -18.02 -7.79 -2.04
N ILE A 121 -19.20 -7.48 -2.59
CA ILE A 121 -20.27 -6.80 -1.87
C ILE A 121 -20.92 -7.77 -0.89
N GLU A 122 -20.95 -7.42 0.39
CA GLU A 122 -21.56 -8.20 1.46
C GLU A 122 -22.93 -7.66 1.84
N LYS A 123 -23.06 -6.33 1.81
CA LYS A 123 -24.33 -5.64 2.09
C LYS A 123 -24.39 -4.34 1.31
N VAL A 124 -25.59 -3.96 0.92
CA VAL A 124 -25.86 -2.66 0.29
C VAL A 124 -27.15 -2.08 0.83
N TRP A 125 -27.17 -0.78 1.11
CA TRP A 125 -28.35 -0.04 1.53
C TRP A 125 -28.26 1.41 1.08
N ILE A 126 -29.34 2.17 1.29
CA ILE A 126 -29.40 3.59 0.97
C ILE A 126 -29.32 4.38 2.27
N GLU A 127 -28.43 5.36 2.34
CA GLU A 127 -28.37 6.30 3.47
C GLU A 127 -27.97 7.70 3.00
N GLN A 128 -28.40 8.72 3.75
CA GLN A 128 -27.85 10.06 3.62
C GLN A 128 -26.51 10.14 4.36
N ILE A 129 -25.57 10.91 3.81
CA ILE A 129 -24.24 11.11 4.40
C ILE A 129 -24.33 11.62 5.85
N GLN A 130 -25.18 12.62 6.11
CA GLN A 130 -25.39 13.17 7.45
C GLN A 130 -25.97 12.19 8.48
N ASP A 131 -26.61 11.11 8.04
CA ASP A 131 -27.27 10.13 8.90
C ASP A 131 -26.38 8.94 9.26
N ILE A 132 -25.11 8.94 8.82
CA ILE A 132 -24.16 7.88 9.17
C ILE A 132 -24.09 7.69 10.70
N SER A 133 -24.00 6.42 11.13
CA SER A 133 -23.80 6.04 12.53
C SER A 133 -22.31 6.11 12.91
N GLU A 134 -22.00 6.19 14.21
CA GLU A 134 -20.62 6.15 14.70
C GLU A 134 -19.89 4.88 14.26
N ASP A 135 -20.55 3.72 14.33
CA ASP A 135 -19.93 2.44 13.97
C ASP A 135 -19.67 2.34 12.47
N ASN A 136 -20.57 2.88 11.63
CA ASN A 136 -20.33 2.96 10.19
C ASN A 136 -19.20 3.95 9.85
N ALA A 137 -19.12 5.10 10.53
CA ALA A 137 -18.02 6.04 10.34
C ALA A 137 -16.66 5.40 10.70
N LYS A 138 -16.60 4.65 11.80
CA LYS A 138 -15.41 3.85 12.15
C LYS A 138 -15.10 2.78 11.10
N ALA A 139 -16.11 2.08 10.60
CA ALA A 139 -15.96 1.10 9.52
C ALA A 139 -15.53 1.73 8.19
N MET A 140 -15.71 3.05 8.03
CA MET A 140 -15.14 3.84 6.93
C MET A 140 -13.69 4.28 7.17
N GLY A 141 -13.10 3.93 8.33
CA GLY A 141 -11.71 4.22 8.69
C GLY A 141 -11.51 5.43 9.62
N PHE A 142 -12.59 6.09 10.07
CA PHE A 142 -12.51 7.25 10.95
C PHE A 142 -12.44 6.80 12.42
N VAL A 143 -11.26 6.36 12.88
CA VAL A 143 -11.06 6.00 14.29
C VAL A 143 -10.45 7.16 15.10
N PRO A 144 -10.91 7.38 16.35
CA PRO A 144 -10.43 8.45 17.22
C PRO A 144 -8.90 8.51 17.41
N GLU A 145 -8.19 7.38 17.32
CA GLU A 145 -6.73 7.37 17.45
C GLU A 145 -6.00 8.13 16.33
N PHE A 146 -6.58 8.26 15.11
CA PHE A 146 -5.96 9.03 14.03
C PHE A 146 -5.91 10.54 14.33
N PHE A 147 -6.83 11.05 15.14
CA PHE A 147 -6.93 12.49 15.48
C PHE A 147 -6.01 12.91 16.63
N LYS A 148 -5.32 11.95 17.30
CA LYS A 148 -4.41 12.24 18.42
C LYS A 148 -3.07 12.85 18.01
N ASN A 149 -2.70 12.77 16.73
CA ASN A 149 -1.42 13.28 16.21
C ASN A 149 -1.52 14.70 15.60
N ILE A 150 -2.68 15.35 15.68
CA ILE A 150 -2.80 16.77 15.31
C ILE A 150 -2.38 17.59 16.54
N GLU A 151 -1.08 17.88 16.63
CA GLU A 151 -0.60 18.90 17.57
C GLU A 151 -1.36 20.20 17.29
N GLN A 152 -2.04 20.74 18.32
CA GLN A 152 -2.77 22.02 18.34
C GLN A 152 -4.22 22.04 17.81
N ILE A 153 -5.11 21.17 18.29
CA ILE A 153 -6.53 21.51 18.35
C ILE A 153 -6.97 21.63 19.81
N ASP A 154 -7.60 22.76 20.13
CA ASP A 154 -8.17 23.13 21.43
C ASP A 154 -9.10 22.00 21.95
N LEU A 155 -8.63 21.28 22.98
CA LEU A 155 -9.19 20.05 23.56
C LEU A 155 -10.51 20.25 24.33
N SER A 156 -11.42 21.10 23.85
CA SER A 156 -12.72 21.32 24.50
C SER A 156 -13.85 20.43 23.98
N ARG A 157 -13.65 19.70 22.87
CA ARG A 157 -14.66 18.80 22.27
C ARG A 157 -14.03 17.46 21.89
N GLU A 158 -14.59 16.35 22.40
CA GLU A 158 -14.32 15.02 21.86
C GLU A 158 -14.87 14.96 20.43
N ILE A 159 -13.99 14.86 19.44
CA ILE A 159 -14.39 14.70 18.03
C ILE A 159 -14.81 13.23 17.85
N THR A 160 -16.05 13.02 17.42
CA THR A 160 -16.59 11.70 17.13
C THR A 160 -16.13 11.18 15.77
N ALA A 161 -16.25 9.87 15.50
CA ALA A 161 -15.93 9.31 14.19
C ALA A 161 -16.84 9.90 13.11
N LYS A 162 -18.11 10.12 13.47
CA LYS A 162 -19.08 10.79 12.61
C LYS A 162 -18.68 12.23 12.27
N ASP A 163 -18.31 13.03 13.27
CA ASP A 163 -17.91 14.43 13.05
C ASP A 163 -16.74 14.50 12.06
N ALA A 164 -15.70 13.66 12.28
CA ALA A 164 -14.55 13.62 11.39
C ALA A 164 -14.88 13.15 9.97
N PHE A 165 -15.77 12.16 9.82
CA PHE A 165 -16.24 11.73 8.51
C PHE A 165 -16.96 12.85 7.76
N LEU A 166 -17.85 13.57 8.44
CA LEU A 166 -18.62 14.65 7.82
C LEU A 166 -17.73 15.84 7.44
N GLU A 167 -16.72 16.17 8.26
CA GLU A 167 -15.73 17.20 7.94
C GLU A 167 -14.90 16.84 6.70
N ASP A 168 -14.36 15.61 6.66
CA ASP A 168 -13.61 15.10 5.50
C ASP A 168 -14.49 15.08 4.24
N TRP A 169 -15.73 14.59 4.36
CA TRP A 169 -16.68 14.56 3.25
C TRP A 169 -17.00 15.96 2.74
N ALA A 170 -17.30 16.92 3.62
CA ALA A 170 -17.57 18.29 3.23
C ALA A 170 -16.36 18.94 2.54
N GLN A 171 -15.14 18.63 3.00
CA GLN A 171 -13.90 19.13 2.40
C GLN A 171 -13.66 18.58 0.98
N PHE A 172 -13.84 17.29 0.76
CA PHE A 172 -13.47 16.63 -0.50
C PHE A 172 -14.62 16.40 -1.49
N ARG A 173 -15.87 16.39 -1.01
CA ARG A 173 -17.09 16.09 -1.79
C ARG A 173 -18.16 17.18 -1.66
N GLY A 174 -18.04 18.09 -0.70
CA GLY A 174 -18.89 19.28 -0.57
C GLY A 174 -20.19 19.07 0.20
N ALA A 175 -21.17 18.38 -0.40
CA ALA A 175 -22.53 18.29 0.13
C ALA A 175 -22.73 17.06 1.03
N THR A 176 -23.27 17.27 2.24
CA THR A 176 -23.53 16.22 3.26
C THR A 176 -24.99 15.77 3.34
N ASP A 177 -25.89 16.43 2.61
CA ASP A 177 -27.29 16.07 2.43
C ASP A 177 -27.51 15.09 1.25
N LEU A 178 -26.42 14.59 0.67
CA LEU A 178 -26.45 13.64 -0.44
C LEU A 178 -26.94 12.26 0.00
N TRP A 179 -27.79 11.67 -0.82
CA TRP A 179 -28.11 10.26 -0.77
C TRP A 179 -27.01 9.43 -1.42
N THR A 180 -26.68 8.31 -0.78
CA THR A 180 -25.64 7.39 -1.24
C THR A 180 -26.10 5.95 -1.22
N TYR A 181 -25.50 5.15 -2.10
CA TYR A 181 -25.42 3.71 -1.92
C TYR A 181 -24.30 3.42 -0.93
N ALA A 182 -24.68 2.94 0.25
CA ALA A 182 -23.76 2.43 1.25
C ALA A 182 -23.46 0.96 0.98
N ILE A 183 -22.18 0.63 0.91
CA ILE A 183 -21.71 -0.69 0.52
C ILE A 183 -20.77 -1.19 1.61
N GLU A 184 -21.04 -2.37 2.15
CA GLU A 184 -20.13 -3.13 3.00
C GLU A 184 -19.51 -4.25 2.15
N PHE A 185 -18.21 -4.48 2.33
CA PHE A 185 -17.47 -5.36 1.44
C PHE A 185 -16.36 -6.16 2.15
N SER A 186 -15.96 -7.26 1.53
CA SER A 186 -14.71 -7.95 1.81
C SER A 186 -13.73 -7.85 0.65
N ILE A 187 -12.44 -7.91 0.95
CA ILE A 187 -11.37 -7.88 -0.05
C ILE A 187 -11.22 -9.30 -0.64
N ASP A 188 -11.30 -9.40 -1.97
CA ASP A 188 -11.03 -10.63 -2.72
C ASP A 188 -9.51 -10.84 -2.73
N THR A 189 -9.03 -11.69 -1.81
CA THR A 189 -7.61 -11.95 -1.59
C THR A 189 -6.97 -12.75 -2.73
N ASP A 190 -7.73 -13.57 -3.45
CA ASP A 190 -7.21 -14.34 -4.59
C ASP A 190 -6.85 -13.44 -5.78
N LYS A 191 -7.57 -12.31 -5.93
CA LYS A 191 -7.33 -11.33 -7.02
C LYS A 191 -6.52 -10.11 -6.61
N SER A 192 -6.50 -9.78 -5.31
CA SER A 192 -5.78 -8.60 -4.79
C SER A 192 -4.34 -8.92 -4.33
N ALA A 193 -3.88 -10.16 -4.52
CA ALA A 193 -2.59 -10.68 -4.06
C ALA A 193 -1.34 -10.14 -4.80
N LEU A 194 -1.47 -9.23 -5.77
CA LEU A 194 -0.39 -8.93 -6.72
C LEU A 194 0.26 -7.54 -6.56
N HIS A 195 0.21 -6.92 -5.38
CA HIS A 195 0.96 -5.66 -5.17
C HIS A 195 1.95 -5.72 -3.99
N PRO A 196 3.23 -5.38 -4.16
CA PRO A 196 4.24 -5.35 -3.09
C PRO A 196 3.85 -4.47 -1.89
N SER A 197 3.03 -3.43 -2.10
CA SER A 197 2.51 -2.63 -0.97
C SER A 197 1.56 -3.40 -0.05
N TYR A 198 0.94 -4.49 -0.51
CA TYR A 198 0.20 -5.43 0.35
C TYR A 198 1.12 -6.28 1.24
N LEU A 199 2.41 -6.37 0.91
CA LEU A 199 3.41 -7.12 1.66
C LEU A 199 4.11 -6.26 2.72
N ASN A 200 4.18 -4.94 2.52
CA ASN A 200 4.86 -4.02 3.44
C ASN A 200 4.04 -3.64 4.70
N ASP A 201 2.76 -4.03 4.78
CA ASP A 201 1.86 -3.73 5.91
C ASP A 201 1.46 -4.99 6.73
N ARG A 202 2.23 -6.09 6.64
CA ARG A 202 2.01 -7.25 7.55
C ARG A 202 2.76 -7.09 8.88
N GLU A 203 2.19 -7.73 9.90
CA GLU A 203 2.74 -7.93 11.25
C GLU A 203 4.26 -8.08 11.21
N SER A 204 4.93 -7.48 12.20
CA SER A 204 6.38 -7.54 12.29
C SER A 204 6.87 -8.98 12.12
N LEU A 205 7.70 -9.20 11.10
CA LEU A 205 8.26 -10.50 10.78
C LEU A 205 9.53 -10.70 11.60
N HIS A 206 9.71 -11.92 12.09
CA HIS A 206 10.92 -12.31 12.82
C HIS A 206 11.97 -12.78 11.82
N TYR A 207 13.07 -12.06 11.74
CA TYR A 207 14.20 -12.40 10.89
C TYR A 207 15.37 -12.84 11.75
N GLN A 208 16.04 -13.90 11.32
CA GLN A 208 17.38 -14.24 11.76
C GLN A 208 18.36 -13.83 10.65
N VAL A 209 19.28 -12.94 10.97
CA VAL A 209 20.30 -12.44 10.04
C VAL A 209 21.66 -12.91 10.55
N LYS A 210 22.32 -13.76 9.77
CA LYS A 210 23.71 -14.17 9.99
C LYS A 210 24.59 -13.42 9.01
N CYS A 211 25.67 -12.84 9.50
CA CYS A 211 26.59 -12.04 8.70
C CYS A 211 28.02 -12.55 8.90
N ALA A 212 28.75 -12.74 7.80
CA ALA A 212 30.18 -13.02 7.81
C ALA A 212 30.92 -11.86 7.12
N VAL A 213 31.74 -11.15 7.88
CA VAL A 213 32.57 -10.05 7.37
C VAL A 213 33.99 -10.57 7.21
N LYS A 214 34.42 -10.71 5.96
CA LYS A 214 35.78 -11.12 5.60
C LYS A 214 36.62 -9.93 5.20
N ASP A 215 37.70 -9.70 5.92
CA ASP A 215 38.76 -8.79 5.49
C ASP A 215 39.63 -9.52 4.45
N THR A 216 39.68 -8.97 3.24
CA THR A 216 40.40 -9.59 2.13
C THR A 216 41.93 -9.43 2.24
N GLN A 217 42.42 -8.48 3.04
CA GLN A 217 43.85 -8.27 3.28
C GLN A 217 44.38 -9.19 4.38
N THR A 218 43.68 -9.28 5.51
CA THR A 218 44.11 -10.09 6.65
C THR A 218 43.60 -11.53 6.58
N GLN A 219 42.69 -11.83 5.64
CA GLN A 219 41.93 -13.09 5.54
C GLN A 219 41.12 -13.42 6.82
N HIS A 220 41.02 -12.47 7.75
CA HIS A 220 40.25 -12.61 8.97
C HIS A 220 38.76 -12.56 8.64
N THR A 221 37.97 -13.43 9.25
CA THR A 221 36.52 -13.48 9.06
C THR A 221 35.85 -13.40 10.42
N GLU A 222 34.96 -12.41 10.56
CA GLU A 222 34.14 -12.22 11.74
C GLU A 222 32.71 -12.67 11.44
N HIS A 223 32.11 -13.40 12.38
CA HIS A 223 30.76 -13.92 12.25
C HIS A 223 29.85 -13.27 13.27
N PHE A 224 28.66 -12.92 12.81
CA PHE A 224 27.64 -12.27 13.62
C PHE A 224 26.28 -12.89 13.36
N GLU A 225 25.42 -12.88 14.38
CA GLU A 225 24.08 -13.42 14.32
C GLU A 225 23.11 -12.53 15.09
N TYR A 226 22.01 -12.17 14.42
CA TYR A 226 21.00 -11.25 14.94
C TYR A 226 19.61 -11.80 14.73
N THR A 227 18.73 -11.51 15.67
CA THR A 227 17.29 -11.71 15.52
C THR A 227 16.60 -10.37 15.63
N THR A 228 15.72 -10.06 14.69
CA THR A 228 15.03 -8.78 14.69
C THR A 228 13.58 -8.93 14.25
N GLU A 229 12.71 -8.14 14.87
CA GLU A 229 11.29 -8.07 14.59
C GLU A 229 11.04 -6.77 13.82
N ASN A 230 10.82 -6.88 12.50
CA ASN A 230 10.69 -5.73 11.62
C ASN A 230 9.61 -5.92 10.56
N LYS A 231 9.08 -4.81 10.05
CA LYS A 231 8.04 -4.81 9.03
C LYS A 231 8.53 -5.26 7.65
N SER A 232 9.83 -5.15 7.40
CA SER A 232 10.46 -5.58 6.15
C SER A 232 11.89 -6.05 6.37
N LEU A 233 12.40 -6.84 5.41
CA LEU A 233 13.79 -7.28 5.36
C LEU A 233 14.76 -6.09 5.25
N SER A 234 14.38 -5.07 4.48
CA SER A 234 15.17 -3.85 4.30
C SER A 234 15.37 -3.12 5.64
N CYS A 235 14.33 -2.96 6.44
CA CYS A 235 14.43 -2.40 7.79
C CYS A 235 15.25 -3.28 8.73
N ALA A 236 15.10 -4.61 8.65
CA ALA A 236 15.88 -5.56 9.44
C ALA A 236 17.38 -5.43 9.16
N LEU A 237 17.77 -5.38 7.88
CA LEU A 237 19.17 -5.25 7.47
C LEU A 237 19.73 -3.86 7.79
N GLU A 238 18.95 -2.80 7.59
CA GLU A 238 19.36 -1.43 7.94
C GLU A 238 19.63 -1.30 9.44
N HIS A 239 18.75 -1.82 10.29
CA HIS A 239 18.94 -1.78 11.74
C HIS A 239 20.21 -2.54 12.17
N VAL A 240 20.36 -3.79 11.71
CA VAL A 240 21.52 -4.64 12.06
C VAL A 240 22.83 -4.01 11.60
N LEU A 241 22.87 -3.48 10.37
CA LEU A 241 24.07 -2.88 9.83
C LEU A 241 24.39 -1.52 10.46
N VAL A 242 23.37 -0.73 10.84
CA VAL A 242 23.60 0.57 11.50
C VAL A 242 24.04 0.40 12.96
N GLU A 243 23.43 -0.52 13.73
CA GLU A 243 23.78 -0.73 15.14
C GLU A 243 25.21 -1.28 15.32
N GLU A 244 25.65 -2.18 14.45
CA GLU A 244 26.93 -2.88 14.61
C GLU A 244 28.11 -2.15 13.95
N PHE A 245 27.88 -1.51 12.80
CA PHE A 245 28.93 -0.73 12.16
C PHE A 245 29.12 0.65 12.79
N LYS A 246 28.35 1.06 13.82
CA LYS A 246 28.42 2.38 14.51
C LYS A 246 29.85 2.86 14.80
N ALA A 247 30.76 1.97 15.20
CA ALA A 247 32.15 2.33 15.52
C ALA A 247 33.03 2.58 14.28
N ASP A 248 32.76 1.89 13.16
CA ASP A 248 33.47 1.99 11.88
C ASP A 248 32.70 2.84 10.82
N PHE A 249 31.48 3.28 11.15
CA PHE A 249 30.50 3.91 10.24
C PHE A 249 31.03 5.20 9.64
N ASN A 250 31.81 5.98 10.40
CA ASN A 250 32.39 7.23 9.91
C ASN A 250 33.39 7.01 8.76
N ALA A 251 34.05 5.85 8.68
CA ALA A 251 34.94 5.50 7.58
C ALA A 251 34.20 4.89 6.37
N LEU A 252 32.98 4.39 6.58
CA LEU A 252 32.15 3.67 5.61
C LEU A 252 30.97 4.49 5.06
N SER A 253 30.66 5.66 5.63
CA SER A 253 29.40 6.39 5.38
C SER A 253 29.18 6.83 3.92
N ALA A 254 30.26 7.10 3.17
CA ALA A 254 30.15 7.48 1.76
C ALA A 254 29.68 6.32 0.87
N ASP A 255 30.14 5.10 1.16
CA ASP A 255 29.76 3.89 0.43
C ASP A 255 28.42 3.32 0.93
N PHE A 256 28.07 3.55 2.20
CA PHE A 256 26.78 3.12 2.78
C PHE A 256 25.55 3.84 2.20
N ASN A 257 25.68 5.09 1.74
CA ASN A 257 24.59 5.76 1.02
C ASN A 257 24.22 5.00 -0.28
N HIS A 258 25.17 4.31 -0.91
CA HIS A 258 24.91 3.44 -2.07
C HIS A 258 24.32 2.08 -1.65
N ILE A 259 24.64 1.59 -0.44
CA ILE A 259 24.07 0.38 0.13
C ILE A 259 22.59 0.57 0.50
N GLY A 260 22.19 1.74 1.01
CA GLY A 260 20.78 2.08 1.22
C GLY A 260 19.96 2.03 -0.07
N GLU A 261 20.54 2.48 -1.19
CA GLU A 261 19.93 2.35 -2.53
C GLU A 261 19.95 0.89 -3.06
N PHE A 262 20.97 0.10 -2.72
CA PHE A 262 21.07 -1.33 -3.03
C PHE A 262 20.04 -2.17 -2.27
N PHE A 263 19.81 -1.90 -0.98
CA PHE A 263 18.77 -2.59 -0.20
C PHE A 263 17.36 -2.22 -0.65
N LYS A 264 17.14 -0.98 -1.13
CA LYS A 264 15.90 -0.64 -1.83
C LYS A 264 15.70 -1.51 -3.08
N LEU A 265 16.76 -1.87 -3.82
CA LEU A 265 16.70 -2.75 -5.01
C LEU A 265 16.41 -4.22 -4.67
N LEU A 266 16.92 -4.74 -3.55
CA LEU A 266 16.69 -6.11 -3.06
C LEU A 266 15.25 -6.37 -2.58
N ASP A 267 14.47 -5.32 -2.34
CA ASP A 267 13.20 -5.34 -1.59
C ASP A 267 12.06 -6.15 -2.23
N ILE A 268 12.12 -6.58 -3.50
CA ILE A 268 10.98 -7.25 -4.17
C ILE A 268 11.27 -8.70 -4.56
N GLU A 269 12.37 -8.96 -5.27
CA GLU A 269 12.79 -10.34 -5.61
C GLU A 269 13.14 -11.16 -4.35
N SER A 270 13.80 -10.52 -3.38
CA SER A 270 14.22 -11.20 -2.14
C SER A 270 13.04 -11.46 -1.20
N ILE A 271 12.04 -10.56 -1.13
CA ILE A 271 10.85 -10.82 -0.30
C ILE A 271 10.03 -11.97 -0.89
N ARG A 272 9.86 -12.03 -2.22
CA ARG A 272 9.18 -13.14 -2.90
C ARG A 272 9.92 -14.47 -2.69
N TYR A 273 11.25 -14.49 -2.85
CA TYR A 273 12.06 -15.69 -2.69
C TYR A 273 12.14 -16.18 -1.23
N ILE A 274 12.19 -15.27 -0.22
CA ILE A 274 12.09 -15.63 1.22
C ILE A 274 10.77 -16.32 1.51
N GLN A 275 9.67 -15.80 0.97
CA GLN A 275 8.33 -16.32 1.24
C GLN A 275 8.08 -17.69 0.60
N GLU A 276 8.72 -17.98 -0.53
CA GLU A 276 8.61 -19.29 -1.19
C GLU A 276 9.55 -20.35 -0.59
N HIS A 277 10.73 -19.95 -0.09
CA HIS A 277 11.81 -20.88 0.27
C HIS A 277 12.22 -20.85 1.76
N ASN A 278 11.63 -19.98 2.58
CA ASN A 278 11.94 -19.75 4.01
C ASN A 278 13.41 -19.42 4.32
N HIS A 279 14.24 -19.16 3.31
CA HIS A 279 15.67 -18.96 3.44
C HIS A 279 16.18 -18.19 2.22
N ILE A 280 17.05 -17.20 2.46
CA ILE A 280 17.86 -16.58 1.41
C ILE A 280 19.30 -16.45 1.86
N GLU A 281 20.20 -16.87 0.98
CA GLU A 281 21.61 -16.54 1.05
C GLU A 281 21.91 -15.34 0.12
N LEU A 282 22.19 -14.16 0.69
CA LEU A 282 22.57 -12.95 -0.04
C LEU A 282 24.08 -12.71 0.09
N SER A 283 24.81 -12.97 -0.98
CA SER A 283 26.23 -12.61 -1.07
C SER A 283 26.40 -11.34 -1.91
N PHE A 284 26.90 -10.25 -1.33
CA PHE A 284 27.20 -9.03 -2.10
C PHE A 284 28.55 -8.40 -1.71
N GLU A 285 29.21 -7.83 -2.71
CA GLU A 285 30.52 -7.19 -2.55
C GLU A 285 30.33 -5.69 -2.32
N VAL A 286 30.54 -5.23 -1.07
CA VAL A 286 30.61 -3.79 -0.78
C VAL A 286 32.05 -3.33 -0.98
N ARG A 287 32.30 -2.51 -2.00
CA ARG A 287 33.63 -1.95 -2.25
C ARG A 287 33.89 -0.73 -1.38
N ALA A 288 34.21 -0.98 -0.12
CA ALA A 288 34.90 -0.04 0.74
C ALA A 288 36.12 -0.75 1.35
N GLN A 289 37.32 -0.28 1.01
CA GLN A 289 38.59 -0.63 1.68
C GLN A 289 38.80 -2.14 1.99
N HIS A 290 38.52 -3.04 1.03
CA HIS A 290 38.90 -4.46 1.08
C HIS A 290 38.08 -5.40 1.98
N LYS A 291 36.83 -5.09 2.32
CA LYS A 291 35.93 -6.00 3.07
C LYS A 291 34.92 -6.71 2.15
N ARG A 292 34.69 -8.01 2.34
CA ARG A 292 33.62 -8.82 1.73
C ARG A 292 32.60 -9.13 2.81
N VAL A 293 31.32 -8.90 2.54
CA VAL A 293 30.24 -9.17 3.49
C VAL A 293 29.30 -10.23 2.89
N GLU A 294 29.16 -11.35 3.58
CA GLU A 294 28.17 -12.38 3.23
C GLU A 294 27.04 -12.31 4.23
N ILE A 295 25.80 -12.19 3.76
CA ILE A 295 24.62 -12.09 4.63
C ILE A 295 23.68 -13.24 4.31
N GLU A 296 23.45 -14.10 5.28
CA GLU A 296 22.43 -15.13 5.23
C GLU A 296 21.23 -14.67 6.05
N VAL A 297 20.04 -14.71 5.44
CA VAL A 297 18.78 -14.28 6.06
C VAL A 297 17.83 -15.46 6.10
N THR A 298 17.35 -15.77 7.30
CA THR A 298 16.30 -16.76 7.51
C THR A 298 15.06 -16.07 8.05
N LEU A 299 13.91 -16.33 7.46
CA LEU A 299 12.62 -15.92 8.03
C LEU A 299 12.24 -16.93 9.11
N LEU A 300 12.14 -16.47 10.34
CA LEU A 300 11.61 -17.27 11.43
C LEU A 300 10.09 -17.18 11.36
N SER A 301 9.43 -18.26 10.94
CA SER A 301 7.97 -18.35 10.98
C SER A 301 7.47 -18.13 12.41
N ASN A 302 6.47 -17.26 12.58
CA ASN A 302 5.64 -17.26 13.80
C ASN A 302 4.84 -18.55 13.90
#